data_AF-A0A842U185-F1
#
_entry.id   AF-A0A842U185-F1
#
_cell.length_a   1.000
_cell.length_b   1.000
_cell.length_c   1.000
_cell.angle_alpha   90.00
_cell.angle_beta   90.00
_cell.angle_gamma   90.00
#
_symmetry.space_group_name_H-M   'P 1'
#
loop_
_entity.id
_entity.type
_entity.pdbx_description
1 polymer ?
#
loop_
_entity_poly.entity_id
_entity_poly.type
_entity_poly.pdbx_seq_one_letter_code
_entity_poly.pdbx_strand_id
1 'polypeptide(L)'
;MYDDKELDKEKVEGILKLRDDTEVLAGGTDAVTRKSLVEIYPKIKDFIHVLTIKEIKSGKIPSIDELIKRDNRYTYTKNQIFTDNDFRDIEKKYNIKLERTDTQIEKTYSREHSLFYCYVWTESNLKDIGELALDIKNLIFTRKPNDPKISVYYDKKELDSVNKVIENKINFEKGYLEKVEKVFYEYWKDIFPYIEGKKEIKNISELKKFYKSWIKWWSPMAVSMVTPNISSLSKKHRNQALKMREDTQEFSDDGDRIFTNFINKYYPEYKEIVSVLKPEEVFLLDKRKLNNKEIIEIKKRLDGYTLINGKLCKYETLDDDLEKERLCIKKVNVKGTKSIKGQIACKGKVKGKIRLILNKNQIKTLQKGEILVTSMTSPDYITAMKKASAIITDEGGLTSHAAIVARELNKPCIIGTKFATEILKNGDNVEVDADKGNIVIL
;
A
#
# COMPACT_ATOMS: atom_id res chain seq x y z
N MET A 1 37.54 -14.59 -4.73
CA MET A 1 38.56 -15.20 -3.87
C MET A 1 39.75 -14.28 -3.89
N TYR A 2 39.89 -13.42 -2.89
CA TYR A 2 41.17 -12.79 -2.60
C TYR A 2 41.95 -13.78 -1.73
N ASP A 3 43.22 -13.99 -2.09
CA ASP A 3 44.15 -14.92 -1.47
C ASP A 3 44.51 -14.39 -0.06
N ASP A 4 44.03 -15.07 0.98
CA ASP A 4 44.28 -14.77 2.40
C ASP A 4 45.74 -15.07 2.77
N LYS A 5 46.66 -14.29 2.22
CA LYS A 5 48.00 -14.15 2.82
C LYS A 5 47.82 -13.30 4.07
N GLU A 6 48.20 -13.85 5.23
CA GLU A 6 48.11 -13.23 6.54
C GLU A 6 48.42 -11.73 6.48
N LEU A 7 47.36 -10.93 6.53
CA LEU A 7 47.48 -9.49 6.65
C LEU A 7 48.07 -9.19 8.04
N ASP A 8 49.25 -8.58 8.02
CA ASP A 8 49.98 -8.09 9.20
C ASP A 8 49.04 -7.30 10.13
N LYS A 9 48.74 -7.89 11.30
CA LYS A 9 47.71 -7.40 12.22
C LYS A 9 47.98 -5.97 12.69
N GLU A 10 49.24 -5.59 12.90
CA GLU A 10 49.60 -4.22 13.28
C GLU A 10 49.29 -3.20 12.18
N LYS A 11 49.49 -3.57 10.91
CA LYS A 11 49.15 -2.71 9.78
C LYS A 11 47.64 -2.57 9.61
N VAL A 12 46.88 -3.64 9.84
CA VAL A 12 45.41 -3.61 9.81
C VAL A 12 44.87 -2.71 10.93
N GLU A 13 45.38 -2.85 12.15
CA GLU A 13 45.00 -1.96 13.28
C GLU A 13 45.37 -0.50 13.01
N GLY A 14 46.56 -0.23 12.45
CA GLY A 14 46.97 1.12 12.06
C GLY A 14 46.05 1.74 11.01
N ILE A 15 45.62 0.97 10.01
CA ILE A 15 44.68 1.43 8.97
C ILE A 15 43.26 1.65 9.53
N LEU A 16 42.78 0.76 10.40
CA LEU A 16 41.47 0.91 11.05
C LEU A 16 41.44 2.14 11.96
N LYS A 17 42.51 2.38 12.73
CA LYS A 17 42.65 3.59 13.54
C LYS A 17 42.69 4.86 12.69
N LEU A 18 43.45 4.87 11.60
CA LEU A 18 43.47 6.00 10.66
C LEU A 18 42.07 6.24 10.04
N ARG A 19 41.34 5.17 9.69
CA ARG A 19 39.97 5.28 9.19
C ARG A 19 39.06 5.91 10.25
N ASP A 20 39.07 5.40 11.47
CA ASP A 20 38.24 5.91 12.56
C ASP A 20 38.57 7.38 12.89
N ASP A 21 39.86 7.75 12.90
CA ASP A 21 40.34 9.12 13.12
C ASP A 21 39.94 10.08 11.97
N THR A 22 39.81 9.58 10.73
CA THR A 22 39.49 10.40 9.54
C THR A 22 38.03 10.36 9.11
N GLU A 23 37.25 9.38 9.58
CA GLU A 23 35.82 9.24 9.29
C GLU A 23 35.02 10.45 9.80
N VAL A 24 35.43 11.02 10.93
CA VAL A 24 34.88 12.27 11.48
C VAL A 24 35.13 13.48 10.56
N LEU A 25 36.27 13.52 9.86
CA LEU A 25 36.61 14.60 8.93
C LEU A 25 35.77 14.55 7.64
N ALA A 26 35.46 13.34 7.17
CA ALA A 26 34.62 13.14 5.99
C ALA A 26 33.19 13.66 6.23
N GLY A 27 32.60 13.37 7.39
CA GLY A 27 31.28 13.89 7.76
C GLY A 27 31.26 15.40 7.98
N GLY A 28 32.31 15.95 8.62
CA GLY A 28 32.42 17.38 8.91
C GLY A 28 32.53 18.27 7.67
N THR A 29 33.29 17.83 6.66
CA THR A 29 33.49 18.60 5.42
C THR A 29 32.22 18.67 4.54
N ASP A 30 31.46 17.59 4.45
CA ASP A 30 30.14 17.58 3.78
C ASP A 30 29.14 18.51 4.50
N ALA A 31 29.08 18.46 5.83
CA ALA A 31 28.18 19.31 6.60
C ALA A 31 28.47 20.81 6.42
N VAL A 32 29.74 21.21 6.43
CA VAL A 32 30.16 22.60 6.15
C VAL A 32 29.78 22.99 4.73
N THR A 33 30.08 22.14 3.74
CA THR A 33 29.76 22.37 2.33
C THR A 33 28.26 22.59 2.13
N ARG A 34 27.42 21.74 2.74
CA ARG A 34 25.96 21.87 2.67
C ARG A 34 25.48 23.16 3.30
N LYS A 35 25.96 23.53 4.48
CA LYS A 35 25.60 24.80 5.13
C LYS A 35 25.90 26.00 4.23
N SER A 36 27.09 26.04 3.64
CA SER A 36 27.46 27.09 2.70
C SER A 36 26.59 27.09 1.45
N LEU A 37 26.23 25.92 0.91
CA LEU A 37 25.32 25.83 -0.25
C LEU A 37 23.89 26.26 0.08
N VAL A 38 23.38 26.04 1.30
CA VAL A 38 22.08 26.59 1.74
C VAL A 38 22.09 28.10 1.65
N GLU A 39 23.16 28.75 2.12
CA GLU A 39 23.29 30.20 2.13
C GLU A 39 23.40 30.77 0.71
N ILE A 40 24.14 30.09 -0.17
CA ILE A 40 24.33 30.50 -1.57
C ILE A 40 23.06 30.26 -2.40
N TYR A 41 22.34 29.17 -2.15
CA TYR A 41 21.17 28.75 -2.92
C TYR A 41 19.92 28.52 -2.03
N PRO A 42 19.39 29.57 -1.37
CA PRO A 42 18.33 29.42 -0.37
C PRO A 42 17.01 28.85 -0.93
N LYS A 43 16.76 29.05 -2.23
CA LYS A 43 15.56 28.56 -2.93
C LYS A 43 15.54 27.04 -3.14
N ILE A 44 16.70 26.37 -3.06
CA ILE A 44 16.83 24.92 -3.24
C ILE A 44 17.53 24.27 -2.04
N LYS A 45 17.43 24.89 -0.86
CA LYS A 45 18.09 24.43 0.38
C LYS A 45 17.81 22.97 0.73
N ASP A 46 16.64 22.46 0.36
CA ASP A 46 16.23 21.09 0.65
C ASP A 46 16.85 20.07 -0.34
N PHE A 47 17.40 20.55 -1.46
CA PHE A 47 17.93 19.75 -2.58
C PHE A 47 19.45 19.86 -2.78
N ILE A 48 20.16 20.62 -1.96
CA ILE A 48 21.62 20.79 -2.08
C ILE A 48 22.40 19.47 -2.02
N HIS A 49 21.84 18.45 -1.37
CA HIS A 49 22.46 17.13 -1.21
C HIS A 49 22.43 16.28 -2.49
N VAL A 50 21.65 16.68 -3.51
CA VAL A 50 21.60 16.01 -4.83
C VAL A 50 22.32 16.80 -5.94
N LEU A 51 23.08 17.83 -5.57
CA LEU A 51 23.93 18.56 -6.50
C LEU A 51 25.25 17.82 -6.74
N THR A 52 25.70 17.83 -7.99
CA THR A 52 27.03 17.35 -8.34
C THR A 52 28.08 18.45 -8.13
N ILE A 53 29.33 18.04 -7.89
CA ILE A 53 30.47 18.95 -7.82
C ILE A 53 30.60 19.79 -9.10
N LYS A 54 30.27 19.22 -10.28
CA LYS A 54 30.32 19.94 -11.56
C LYS A 54 29.29 21.07 -11.63
N GLU A 55 28.08 20.83 -11.14
CA GLU A 55 27.02 21.85 -11.10
C GLU A 55 27.39 22.96 -10.11
N ILE A 56 27.90 22.60 -8.93
CA ILE A 56 28.37 23.57 -7.92
C ILE A 56 29.49 24.44 -8.50
N LYS A 57 30.52 23.84 -9.11
CA LYS A 57 31.67 24.57 -9.67
C LYS A 57 31.31 25.45 -10.85
N SER A 58 30.34 25.04 -11.67
CA SER A 58 29.93 25.79 -12.86
C SER A 58 28.86 26.84 -12.60
N GLY A 59 28.21 26.81 -11.41
CA GLY A 59 27.06 27.64 -11.08
C GLY A 59 25.79 27.30 -11.87
N LYS A 60 25.81 26.26 -12.73
CA LYS A 60 24.68 25.83 -13.54
C LYS A 60 23.85 24.81 -12.76
N ILE A 61 22.91 25.32 -11.97
CA ILE A 61 22.04 24.50 -11.12
C ILE A 61 20.85 23.94 -11.93
N PRO A 62 20.50 22.65 -11.78
CA PRO A 62 19.33 22.04 -12.42
C PRO A 62 18.00 22.72 -12.02
N SER A 63 16.94 22.46 -12.80
CA SER A 63 15.59 22.89 -12.45
C SER A 63 15.07 22.19 -11.19
N ILE A 64 14.09 22.80 -10.52
CA ILE A 64 13.45 22.20 -9.33
C ILE A 64 12.87 20.83 -9.65
N ASP A 65 12.22 20.65 -10.81
CA ASP A 65 11.66 19.35 -11.21
C ASP A 65 12.73 18.26 -11.31
N GLU A 66 13.90 18.60 -11.87
CA GLU A 66 15.02 17.68 -11.96
C GLU A 66 15.62 17.38 -10.58
N LEU A 67 15.70 18.38 -9.70
CA LEU A 67 16.15 18.18 -8.32
C LEU A 67 15.19 17.29 -7.51
N ILE A 68 13.88 17.44 -7.70
CA ILE A 68 12.86 16.58 -7.08
C ILE A 68 13.01 15.13 -7.56
N LYS A 69 13.23 14.92 -8.86
CA LYS A 69 13.51 13.58 -9.41
C LYS A 69 14.72 12.95 -8.72
N ARG A 70 15.81 13.72 -8.59
CA ARG A 70 17.05 13.25 -7.94
C ARG A 70 16.86 12.98 -6.45
N ASP A 71 16.19 13.85 -5.70
CA ASP A 71 15.90 13.65 -4.26
C ASP A 71 15.05 12.41 -4.02
N ASN A 72 14.18 12.06 -4.97
CA ASN A 72 13.40 10.83 -4.90
C ASN A 72 14.26 9.59 -5.12
N ARG A 73 15.02 9.53 -6.23
CA ARG A 73 15.90 8.41 -6.55
C ARG A 73 16.94 8.80 -7.59
N TYR A 74 18.17 8.40 -7.37
CA TYR A 74 19.19 8.44 -8.41
C TYR A 74 20.19 7.31 -8.24
N THR A 75 20.85 6.97 -9.35
CA THR A 75 22.13 6.28 -9.30
C THR A 75 23.22 7.24 -9.76
N TYR A 76 24.27 7.38 -8.97
CA TYR A 76 25.45 8.14 -9.36
C TYR A 76 26.60 7.19 -9.67
N THR A 77 27.06 7.18 -10.92
CA THR A 77 28.22 6.41 -11.34
C THR A 77 28.93 7.10 -12.49
N LYS A 78 30.26 6.93 -12.59
CA LYS A 78 31.08 7.55 -13.64
C LYS A 78 30.82 9.07 -13.79
N ASN A 79 30.64 9.78 -12.66
CA ASN A 79 30.30 11.21 -12.60
C ASN A 79 29.01 11.61 -13.34
N GLN A 80 28.04 10.70 -13.44
CA GLN A 80 26.74 10.95 -14.04
C GLN A 80 25.64 10.51 -13.07
N ILE A 81 24.58 11.33 -12.99
CA ILE A 81 23.36 11.04 -12.26
C ILE A 81 22.35 10.43 -13.23
N PHE A 82 21.73 9.33 -12.84
CA PHE A 82 20.63 8.67 -13.56
C PHE A 82 19.39 8.67 -12.67
N THR A 83 18.33 9.35 -13.10
CA THR A 83 17.07 9.52 -12.35
C THR A 83 15.95 8.60 -12.85
N ASP A 84 15.91 8.32 -14.14
CA ASP A 84 14.81 7.59 -14.79
C ASP A 84 15.16 6.13 -15.17
N ASN A 85 16.38 5.66 -14.88
CA ASN A 85 16.83 4.31 -15.26
C ASN A 85 16.49 3.27 -14.19
N ASP A 86 16.01 2.10 -14.62
CA ASP A 86 16.04 0.91 -13.78
C ASP A 86 17.51 0.59 -13.48
N PHE A 87 17.81 0.12 -12.27
CA PHE A 87 19.14 -0.41 -11.95
C PHE A 87 19.59 -1.47 -12.97
N ARG A 88 18.63 -2.16 -13.62
CA ARG A 88 18.86 -3.14 -14.68
C ARG A 88 19.53 -2.51 -15.90
N ASP A 89 19.16 -1.27 -16.22
CA ASP A 89 19.76 -0.51 -17.32
C ASP A 89 21.21 -0.16 -17.02
N ILE A 90 21.51 0.15 -15.74
CA ILE A 90 22.88 0.46 -15.30
C ILE A 90 23.74 -0.79 -15.25
N GLU A 91 23.21 -1.89 -14.71
CA GLU A 91 23.87 -3.21 -14.74
C GLU A 91 24.21 -3.62 -16.17
N LYS A 92 23.25 -3.50 -17.10
CA LYS A 92 23.46 -3.81 -18.51
C LYS A 92 24.45 -2.85 -19.17
N LYS A 93 24.30 -1.54 -18.96
CA LYS A 93 25.13 -0.49 -19.57
C LYS A 93 26.60 -0.63 -19.17
N TYR A 94 26.87 -1.00 -17.92
CA TYR A 94 28.22 -1.10 -17.39
C TYR A 94 28.73 -2.54 -17.25
N ASN A 95 27.92 -3.54 -17.63
CA ASN A 95 28.21 -4.96 -17.46
C ASN A 95 28.66 -5.30 -16.02
N ILE A 96 27.89 -4.81 -15.05
CA ILE A 96 28.12 -5.03 -13.62
C ILE A 96 26.92 -5.72 -12.99
N LYS A 97 27.13 -6.34 -11.83
CA LYS A 97 26.04 -6.83 -10.96
C LYS A 97 26.12 -6.08 -9.65
N LEU A 98 25.08 -5.33 -9.31
CA LEU A 98 25.03 -4.60 -8.04
C LEU A 98 24.66 -5.59 -6.93
N GLU A 99 25.44 -5.61 -5.86
CA GLU A 99 25.10 -6.30 -4.61
C GLU A 99 23.89 -5.61 -3.98
N ARG A 100 22.89 -6.38 -3.56
CA ARG A 100 21.64 -5.83 -3.03
C ARG A 100 21.11 -6.70 -1.90
N THR A 101 20.52 -6.04 -0.92
CA THR A 101 19.58 -6.65 0.00
C THR A 101 18.20 -6.68 -0.64
N ASP A 102 17.46 -7.79 -0.48
CA ASP A 102 16.10 -7.89 -0.99
C ASP A 102 15.21 -6.80 -0.39
N THR A 103 14.33 -6.24 -1.22
CA THR A 103 13.38 -5.24 -0.74
C THR A 103 12.33 -5.93 0.12
N GLN A 104 12.25 -5.54 1.39
CA GLN A 104 11.25 -6.06 2.30
C GLN A 104 9.90 -5.41 2.02
N ILE A 105 8.92 -6.24 1.65
CA ILE A 105 7.53 -5.84 1.52
C ILE A 105 6.74 -6.28 2.76
N GLU A 106 5.80 -5.45 3.21
CA GLU A 106 4.95 -5.74 4.34
C GLU A 106 3.50 -5.94 3.88
N LYS A 107 2.80 -6.91 4.47
CA LYS A 107 1.36 -7.04 4.29
C LYS A 107 0.69 -5.83 4.91
N THR A 108 -0.10 -5.12 4.13
CA THR A 108 -0.82 -3.95 4.60
C THR A 108 -2.22 -4.29 5.05
N TYR A 109 -2.96 -4.96 4.17
CA TYR A 109 -4.33 -5.33 4.43
C TYR A 109 -4.79 -6.52 3.60
N SER A 110 -5.89 -7.12 4.02
CA SER A 110 -6.59 -8.16 3.28
C SER A 110 -8.07 -7.85 3.13
N ARG A 111 -8.60 -7.94 1.90
CA ARG A 111 -10.01 -7.66 1.59
C ARG A 111 -10.56 -8.65 0.58
N GLU A 112 -11.87 -8.88 0.64
CA GLU A 112 -12.58 -9.60 -0.42
C GLU A 112 -12.76 -8.66 -1.61
N HIS A 113 -11.84 -8.76 -2.57
CA HIS A 113 -11.90 -8.06 -3.85
C HIS A 113 -11.80 -9.08 -4.98
N SER A 114 -12.21 -8.69 -6.18
CA SER A 114 -11.93 -9.45 -7.40
C SER A 114 -10.53 -9.17 -7.94
N LEU A 115 -10.02 -10.08 -8.77
CA LEU A 115 -8.81 -9.82 -9.56
C LEU A 115 -8.97 -8.60 -10.48
N PHE A 116 -10.19 -8.33 -10.97
CA PHE A 116 -10.49 -7.15 -11.78
C PHE A 116 -10.22 -5.85 -11.02
N TYR A 117 -10.59 -5.78 -9.73
CA TYR A 117 -10.25 -4.65 -8.85
C TYR A 117 -8.74 -4.47 -8.69
N CYS A 118 -7.97 -5.56 -8.53
CA CYS A 118 -6.51 -5.48 -8.43
C CYS A 118 -5.90 -4.83 -9.69
N TYR A 119 -6.43 -5.15 -10.88
CA TYR A 119 -5.99 -4.52 -12.12
C TYR A 119 -6.34 -3.03 -12.20
N VAL A 120 -7.49 -2.59 -11.69
CA VAL A 120 -7.81 -1.15 -11.59
C VAL A 120 -6.72 -0.42 -10.81
N TRP A 121 -6.35 -0.96 -9.66
CA TRP A 121 -5.31 -0.35 -8.82
C TRP A 121 -3.95 -0.39 -9.50
N THR A 122 -3.53 -1.55 -10.01
CA THR A 122 -2.25 -1.67 -10.72
C THR A 122 -2.17 -0.71 -11.91
N GLU A 123 -3.20 -0.64 -12.75
CA GLU A 123 -3.21 0.25 -13.90
C GLU A 123 -3.24 1.72 -13.50
N SER A 124 -3.97 2.08 -12.43
CA SER A 124 -3.96 3.45 -11.90
C SER A 124 -2.57 3.85 -11.44
N ASN A 125 -1.89 2.96 -10.69
CA ASN A 125 -0.53 3.19 -10.24
C ASN A 125 0.46 3.29 -11.41
N LEU A 126 0.32 2.48 -12.46
CA LEU A 126 1.21 2.52 -13.64
C LEU A 126 0.96 3.70 -14.59
N LYS A 127 -0.30 4.16 -14.73
CA LYS A 127 -0.67 5.23 -15.68
C LYS A 127 -0.46 6.63 -15.12
N ASP A 128 -0.49 6.78 -13.80
CA ASP A 128 -0.34 8.08 -13.16
C ASP A 128 1.03 8.25 -12.46
N ILE A 129 2.02 7.41 -12.82
CA ILE A 129 3.42 7.50 -12.35
C ILE A 129 3.87 8.96 -12.47
N GLY A 130 4.10 9.59 -11.32
CA GLY A 130 4.66 10.94 -11.23
C GLY A 130 3.70 12.11 -11.47
N GLU A 131 2.51 11.95 -12.08
CA GLU A 131 1.63 13.10 -12.34
C GLU A 131 0.88 13.53 -11.07
N LEU A 132 0.24 12.58 -10.38
CA LEU A 132 -0.49 12.80 -9.13
C LEU A 132 0.19 12.16 -7.91
N ALA A 133 1.44 11.68 -8.06
CA ALA A 133 2.37 11.24 -7.00
C ALA A 133 2.25 9.80 -6.48
N LEU A 134 1.51 8.91 -7.13
CA LEU A 134 1.57 7.48 -6.81
C LEU A 134 2.58 6.78 -7.71
N ASP A 135 3.68 6.33 -7.11
CA ASP A 135 4.70 5.50 -7.76
C ASP A 135 5.10 4.38 -6.77
N ILE A 136 4.14 3.52 -6.42
CA ILE A 136 4.42 2.32 -5.62
C ILE A 136 4.96 1.26 -6.59
N LYS A 137 6.26 1.00 -6.55
CA LYS A 137 6.92 0.15 -7.54
C LYS A 137 6.78 -1.33 -7.24
N ASN A 138 6.56 -1.67 -5.96
CA ASN A 138 6.45 -3.04 -5.50
C ASN A 138 5.04 -3.32 -4.97
N LEU A 139 4.03 -3.07 -5.80
CA LEU A 139 2.63 -3.36 -5.46
C LEU A 139 2.31 -4.81 -5.79
N ILE A 140 2.06 -5.60 -4.75
CA ILE A 140 1.77 -7.03 -4.88
C ILE A 140 0.42 -7.36 -4.28
N PHE A 141 -0.34 -8.17 -5.01
CA PHE A 141 -1.56 -8.80 -4.52
C PHE A 141 -1.36 -10.30 -4.44
N THR A 142 -1.73 -10.92 -3.33
CA THR A 142 -1.76 -12.39 -3.23
C THR A 142 -3.15 -12.86 -2.83
N ARG A 143 -3.63 -13.89 -3.52
CA ARG A 143 -4.78 -14.68 -3.09
C ARG A 143 -4.27 -16.07 -2.75
N LYS A 144 -4.53 -16.51 -1.51
CA LYS A 144 -4.15 -17.85 -1.05
C LYS A 144 -5.18 -18.89 -1.53
N PRO A 145 -4.77 -20.17 -1.67
CA PRO A 145 -5.72 -21.26 -1.88
C PRO A 145 -6.81 -21.24 -0.80
N ASN A 146 -8.07 -21.41 -1.19
CA ASN A 146 -9.24 -21.43 -0.30
C ASN A 146 -9.49 -20.16 0.52
N ASP A 147 -8.81 -19.05 0.23
CA ASP A 147 -9.08 -17.74 0.84
C ASP A 147 -9.73 -16.81 -0.20
N PRO A 148 -10.96 -16.32 0.03
CA PRO A 148 -11.58 -15.35 -0.87
C PRO A 148 -10.93 -13.97 -0.76
N LYS A 149 -10.09 -13.72 0.25
CA LYS A 149 -9.40 -12.45 0.42
C LYS A 149 -8.17 -12.35 -0.45
N ILE A 150 -7.93 -11.13 -0.88
CA ILE A 150 -6.70 -10.69 -1.52
C ILE A 150 -5.93 -9.88 -0.49
N SER A 151 -4.69 -10.28 -0.25
CA SER A 151 -3.74 -9.56 0.60
C SER A 151 -2.92 -8.61 -0.27
N VAL A 152 -2.74 -7.38 0.18
CA VAL A 152 -1.96 -6.35 -0.49
C VAL A 152 -0.65 -6.16 0.25
N TYR A 153 0.44 -6.06 -0.50
CA TYR A 153 1.78 -5.84 0.00
C TYR A 153 2.41 -4.65 -0.72
N TYR A 154 3.15 -3.84 0.03
CA TYR A 154 4.02 -2.80 -0.49
C TYR A 154 5.27 -2.65 0.39
N ASP A 155 6.31 -2.05 -0.16
CA ASP A 155 7.45 -1.58 0.65
C ASP A 155 7.02 -0.34 1.44
N LYS A 156 7.20 -0.39 2.77
CA LYS A 156 6.90 0.74 3.64
C LYS A 156 7.73 1.99 3.27
N LYS A 157 8.98 1.80 2.86
CA LYS A 157 9.85 2.91 2.44
C LYS A 157 9.33 3.59 1.18
N GLU A 158 8.73 2.84 0.26
CA GLU A 158 8.09 3.43 -0.92
C GLU A 158 6.88 4.29 -0.53
N LEU A 159 6.09 3.84 0.44
CA LEU A 159 4.97 4.65 0.94
C LEU A 159 5.47 5.94 1.61
N ASP A 160 6.53 5.87 2.40
CA ASP A 160 7.16 7.06 3.01
C ASP A 160 7.70 8.02 1.93
N SER A 161 8.32 7.49 0.87
CA SER A 161 8.75 8.28 -0.30
C SER A 161 7.58 8.94 -1.02
N VAL A 162 6.48 8.21 -1.26
CA VAL A 162 5.25 8.75 -1.86
C VAL A 162 4.68 9.89 -1.01
N ASN A 163 4.63 9.72 0.31
CA ASN A 163 4.18 10.78 1.23
C ASN A 163 5.05 12.04 1.11
N LYS A 164 6.38 11.89 1.03
CA LYS A 164 7.31 13.01 0.85
C LYS A 164 7.11 13.71 -0.50
N VAL A 165 6.87 12.94 -1.58
CA VAL A 165 6.57 13.52 -2.91
C VAL A 165 5.27 14.32 -2.87
N ILE A 166 4.20 13.78 -2.26
CA ILE A 166 2.93 14.49 -2.10
C ILE A 166 3.11 15.75 -1.27
N GLU A 167 3.83 15.66 -0.16
CA GLU A 167 4.14 16.80 0.70
C GLU A 167 4.86 17.91 -0.08
N ASN A 168 5.91 17.56 -0.82
CA ASN A 168 6.68 18.50 -1.64
C ASN A 168 5.80 19.16 -2.70
N LYS A 169 4.96 18.38 -3.41
CA LYS A 169 4.04 18.96 -4.39
C LYS A 169 3.04 19.92 -3.75
N ILE A 170 2.45 19.56 -2.63
CA ILE A 170 1.50 20.46 -1.93
C ILE A 170 2.20 21.76 -1.48
N ASN A 171 3.45 21.69 -1.04
CA ASN A 171 4.17 22.86 -0.53
C ASN A 171 4.76 23.76 -1.63
N PHE A 172 5.19 23.18 -2.76
CA PHE A 172 5.95 23.89 -3.79
C PHE A 172 5.21 24.06 -5.12
N GLU A 173 4.25 23.18 -5.45
CA GLU A 173 3.44 23.29 -6.67
C GLU A 173 2.11 23.99 -6.35
N LYS A 174 2.03 25.28 -6.70
CA LYS A 174 0.85 26.10 -6.45
C LYS A 174 -0.38 25.50 -7.13
N GLY A 175 -1.43 25.21 -6.36
CA GLY A 175 -2.68 24.70 -6.89
C GLY A 175 -2.72 23.17 -7.05
N TYR A 176 -1.69 22.45 -6.61
CA TYR A 176 -1.62 20.99 -6.79
C TYR A 176 -2.79 20.25 -6.13
N LEU A 177 -3.14 20.58 -4.88
CA LEU A 177 -4.24 19.91 -4.19
C LEU A 177 -5.60 20.26 -4.84
N GLU A 178 -5.77 21.48 -5.34
CA GLU A 178 -6.93 21.89 -6.12
C GLU A 178 -7.02 21.14 -7.46
N LYS A 179 -5.87 20.87 -8.13
CA LYS A 179 -5.82 20.00 -9.32
C LYS A 179 -6.25 18.58 -8.97
N VAL A 180 -5.72 18.01 -7.89
CA VAL A 180 -6.09 16.66 -7.40
C VAL A 180 -7.59 16.59 -7.12
N GLU A 181 -8.14 17.58 -6.39
CA GLU A 181 -9.57 17.67 -6.05
C GLU A 181 -10.45 17.79 -7.29
N LYS A 182 -10.04 18.61 -8.28
CA LYS A 182 -10.78 18.74 -9.54
C LYS A 182 -10.87 17.41 -10.28
N VAL A 183 -9.74 16.71 -10.45
CA VAL A 183 -9.68 15.42 -11.14
C VAL A 183 -10.50 14.37 -10.38
N PHE A 184 -10.42 14.38 -9.05
CA PHE A 184 -11.22 13.51 -8.20
C PHE A 184 -12.72 13.65 -8.47
N TYR A 185 -13.27 14.86 -8.38
CA TYR A 185 -14.71 15.05 -8.55
C TYR A 185 -15.16 14.93 -10.02
N GLU A 186 -14.28 15.17 -10.98
CA GLU A 186 -14.56 14.94 -12.40
C GLU A 186 -14.90 13.47 -12.65
N TYR A 187 -14.02 12.55 -12.28
CA TYR A 187 -14.26 11.13 -12.47
C TYR A 187 -15.25 10.54 -11.46
N TRP A 188 -15.37 11.14 -10.26
CA TRP A 188 -16.39 10.72 -9.30
C TRP A 188 -17.80 10.88 -9.86
N LYS A 189 -18.09 11.98 -10.59
CA LYS A 189 -19.38 12.19 -11.25
C LYS A 189 -19.73 11.10 -12.27
N ASP A 190 -18.72 10.50 -12.90
CA ASP A 190 -18.93 9.40 -13.86
C ASP A 190 -19.23 8.07 -13.17
N ILE A 191 -18.62 7.83 -12.01
CA ILE A 191 -18.66 6.53 -11.29
C ILE A 191 -19.83 6.48 -10.31
N PHE A 192 -20.04 7.57 -9.55
CA PHE A 192 -20.97 7.61 -8.43
C PHE A 192 -22.42 7.23 -8.77
N PRO A 193 -23.00 7.62 -9.93
CA PRO A 193 -24.35 7.20 -10.29
C PRO A 193 -24.54 5.68 -10.34
N TYR A 194 -23.49 4.91 -10.66
CA TYR A 194 -23.54 3.46 -10.62
C TYR A 194 -23.47 2.92 -9.18
N ILE A 195 -22.59 3.49 -8.36
CA ILE A 195 -22.42 3.15 -6.94
C ILE A 195 -23.72 3.35 -6.16
N GLU A 196 -24.39 4.49 -6.36
CA GLU A 196 -25.66 4.86 -5.72
C GLU A 196 -26.86 4.08 -6.30
N GLY A 197 -26.64 3.28 -7.35
CA GLY A 197 -27.70 2.50 -8.01
C GLY A 197 -28.65 3.31 -8.91
N LYS A 198 -28.38 4.60 -9.14
CA LYS A 198 -29.13 5.44 -10.09
C LYS A 198 -28.90 5.05 -11.56
N LYS A 199 -27.75 4.42 -11.85
CA LYS A 199 -27.37 3.92 -13.16
C LYS A 199 -26.93 2.47 -13.06
N GLU A 200 -27.18 1.71 -14.12
CA GLU A 200 -26.74 0.32 -14.23
C GLU A 200 -25.90 0.17 -15.49
N ILE A 201 -24.84 -0.64 -15.43
CA ILE A 201 -24.04 -1.04 -16.59
C ILE A 201 -24.81 -2.12 -17.35
N LYS A 202 -25.09 -1.88 -18.64
CA LYS A 202 -25.93 -2.78 -19.45
C LYS A 202 -25.16 -3.65 -20.44
N ASN A 203 -23.91 -3.29 -20.73
CA ASN A 203 -23.09 -3.96 -21.73
C ASN A 203 -21.60 -3.76 -21.45
N ILE A 204 -20.75 -4.50 -22.15
CA ILE A 204 -19.29 -4.45 -21.98
C ILE A 204 -18.71 -3.09 -22.37
N SER A 205 -19.29 -2.38 -23.34
CA SER A 205 -18.84 -1.03 -23.73
C SER A 205 -19.02 -0.03 -22.58
N GLU A 206 -20.15 -0.06 -21.88
CA GLU A 206 -20.38 0.72 -20.67
C GLU A 206 -19.45 0.30 -19.53
N LEU A 207 -19.20 -1.01 -19.34
CA LEU A 207 -18.24 -1.50 -18.35
C LEU A 207 -16.83 -0.99 -18.62
N LYS A 208 -16.39 -0.98 -19.89
CA LYS A 208 -15.10 -0.42 -20.30
C LYS A 208 -14.98 1.07 -20.00
N LYS A 209 -16.06 1.84 -20.20
CA LYS A 209 -16.09 3.27 -19.85
C LYS A 209 -15.99 3.46 -18.34
N PHE A 210 -16.79 2.72 -17.57
CA PHE A 210 -16.73 2.72 -16.11
C PHE A 210 -15.32 2.38 -15.59
N TYR A 211 -14.72 1.30 -16.11
CA TYR A 211 -13.36 0.87 -15.76
C TYR A 211 -12.31 1.97 -15.99
N LYS A 212 -12.38 2.67 -17.12
CA LYS A 212 -11.47 3.78 -17.44
C LYS A 212 -11.62 4.94 -16.46
N SER A 213 -12.85 5.37 -16.17
CA SER A 213 -13.09 6.43 -15.18
C SER A 213 -12.62 6.00 -13.80
N TRP A 214 -12.83 4.73 -13.43
CA TRP A 214 -12.43 4.18 -12.13
C TRP A 214 -10.91 4.18 -11.93
N ILE A 215 -10.14 3.76 -12.94
CA ILE A 215 -8.67 3.87 -12.93
C ILE A 215 -8.21 5.32 -12.67
N LYS A 216 -8.84 6.28 -13.35
CA LYS A 216 -8.47 7.70 -13.27
C LYS A 216 -8.91 8.38 -11.99
N TRP A 217 -9.97 7.88 -11.37
CA TRP A 217 -10.42 8.32 -10.05
C TRP A 217 -9.56 7.78 -8.91
N TRP A 218 -8.99 6.57 -9.06
CA TRP A 218 -8.28 5.90 -7.98
C TRP A 218 -7.03 6.63 -7.50
N SER A 219 -6.28 7.26 -8.42
CA SER A 219 -5.06 7.98 -8.06
C SER A 219 -5.29 9.20 -7.15
N PRO A 220 -6.17 10.17 -7.50
CA PRO A 220 -6.47 11.26 -6.59
C PRO A 220 -7.18 10.79 -5.30
N MET A 221 -7.90 9.66 -5.33
CA MET A 221 -8.43 9.03 -4.11
C MET A 221 -7.30 8.58 -3.18
N ALA A 222 -6.22 7.97 -3.67
CA ALA A 222 -5.11 7.60 -2.79
C ALA A 222 -4.43 8.84 -2.19
N VAL A 223 -4.29 9.94 -2.95
CA VAL A 223 -3.77 11.22 -2.43
C VAL A 223 -4.65 11.72 -1.28
N SER A 224 -5.98 11.67 -1.40
CA SER A 224 -6.91 12.07 -0.34
C SER A 224 -6.79 11.20 0.92
N MET A 225 -6.42 9.92 0.76
CA MET A 225 -6.24 8.98 1.86
C MET A 225 -4.95 9.20 2.65
N VAL A 226 -3.84 9.53 1.97
CA VAL A 226 -2.52 9.69 2.61
C VAL A 226 -2.28 11.09 3.15
N THR A 227 -2.72 12.13 2.43
CA THR A 227 -2.48 13.55 2.76
C THR A 227 -2.86 13.93 4.20
N PRO A 228 -4.00 13.48 4.77
CA PRO A 228 -4.37 13.80 6.15
C PRO A 228 -3.38 13.33 7.20
N ASN A 229 -2.60 12.30 6.89
CA ASN A 229 -1.63 11.69 7.80
C ASN A 229 -0.24 12.35 7.73
N ILE A 230 0.00 13.28 6.79
CA ILE A 230 1.25 14.00 6.64
C ILE A 230 1.25 15.17 7.63
N SER A 231 1.91 15.00 8.78
CA SER A 231 1.81 15.90 9.93
C SER A 231 2.38 17.32 9.69
N SER A 232 3.35 17.44 8.80
CA SER A 232 3.98 18.70 8.41
C SER A 232 3.09 19.60 7.54
N LEU A 233 2.03 19.05 6.94
CA LEU A 233 1.09 19.83 6.13
C LEU A 233 0.16 20.68 7.00
N SER A 234 -0.19 21.86 6.46
CA SER A 234 -1.14 22.77 7.08
C SER A 234 -2.48 22.08 7.37
N LYS A 235 -3.17 22.52 8.45
CA LYS A 235 -4.51 22.01 8.78
C LYS A 235 -5.50 22.22 7.63
N LYS A 236 -5.34 23.31 6.86
CA LYS A 236 -6.14 23.59 5.67
C LYS A 236 -6.01 22.47 4.63
N HIS A 237 -4.78 22.12 4.24
CA HIS A 237 -4.53 21.06 3.24
C HIS A 237 -5.02 19.69 3.73
N ARG A 238 -4.76 19.36 4.99
CA ARG A 238 -5.23 18.09 5.58
C ARG A 238 -6.76 18.00 5.60
N ASN A 239 -7.45 19.08 5.96
CA ASN A 239 -8.92 19.12 5.98
C ASN A 239 -9.53 19.03 4.57
N GLN A 240 -8.90 19.64 3.57
CA GLN A 240 -9.36 19.55 2.18
C GLN A 240 -9.30 18.10 1.67
N ALA A 241 -8.19 17.40 1.92
CA ALA A 241 -8.07 15.99 1.60
C ALA A 241 -9.03 15.10 2.40
N LEU A 242 -9.24 15.40 3.70
CA LEU A 242 -10.21 14.69 4.53
C LEU A 242 -11.63 14.79 3.96
N LYS A 243 -12.05 15.97 3.49
CA LYS A 243 -13.37 16.13 2.89
C LYS A 243 -13.59 15.22 1.68
N MET A 244 -12.62 15.17 0.77
CA MET A 244 -12.66 14.26 -0.39
C MET A 244 -12.79 12.78 0.02
N ARG A 245 -12.09 12.41 1.10
CA ARG A 245 -12.15 11.06 1.66
C ARG A 245 -13.51 10.79 2.31
N GLU A 246 -14.04 11.71 3.09
CA GLU A 246 -15.34 11.57 3.77
C GLU A 246 -16.46 11.33 2.77
N ASP A 247 -16.45 12.03 1.64
CA ASP A 247 -17.45 11.89 0.57
C ASP A 247 -17.45 10.49 -0.09
N THR A 248 -16.39 9.69 0.06
CA THR A 248 -16.20 8.47 -0.74
C THR A 248 -15.77 7.22 0.01
N GLN A 249 -15.30 7.33 1.27
CA GLN A 249 -14.76 6.20 2.02
C GLN A 249 -15.79 5.08 2.28
N GLU A 250 -17.09 5.39 2.30
CA GLU A 250 -18.14 4.37 2.46
C GLU A 250 -18.36 3.55 1.18
N PHE A 251 -17.89 4.08 0.04
CA PHE A 251 -18.15 3.55 -1.29
C PHE A 251 -16.90 3.07 -2.02
N SER A 252 -15.71 3.18 -1.40
CA SER A 252 -14.43 2.89 -2.07
C SER A 252 -14.37 1.48 -2.67
N ASP A 253 -15.04 0.54 -2.02
CA ASP A 253 -15.06 -0.88 -2.42
C ASP A 253 -16.24 -1.21 -3.35
N ASP A 254 -17.20 -0.29 -3.53
CA ASP A 254 -18.44 -0.53 -4.26
C ASP A 254 -18.24 -0.66 -5.76
N GLY A 255 -17.14 -0.11 -6.31
CA GLY A 255 -16.79 -0.29 -7.71
C GLY A 255 -16.64 -1.78 -8.10
N ASP A 256 -16.09 -2.60 -7.19
CA ASP A 256 -15.96 -4.04 -7.41
C ASP A 256 -17.31 -4.76 -7.38
N ARG A 257 -18.22 -4.28 -6.52
CA ARG A 257 -19.61 -4.75 -6.48
C ARG A 257 -20.33 -4.48 -7.80
N ILE A 258 -20.11 -3.32 -8.42
CA ILE A 258 -20.71 -3.00 -9.73
C ILE A 258 -20.24 -3.99 -10.79
N PHE A 259 -18.94 -4.28 -10.85
CA PHE A 259 -18.38 -5.28 -11.77
C PHE A 259 -18.96 -6.68 -11.53
N THR A 260 -18.92 -7.16 -10.29
CA THR A 260 -19.38 -8.52 -9.96
C THR A 260 -20.88 -8.68 -10.21
N ASN A 261 -21.70 -7.68 -9.87
CA ASN A 261 -23.14 -7.67 -10.17
C ASN A 261 -23.41 -7.70 -11.68
N PHE A 262 -22.65 -6.93 -12.46
CA PHE A 262 -22.77 -6.93 -13.92
C PHE A 262 -22.54 -8.34 -14.51
N ILE A 263 -21.45 -9.01 -14.12
CA ILE A 263 -21.17 -10.38 -14.59
C ILE A 263 -22.26 -11.35 -14.12
N ASN A 264 -22.66 -11.29 -12.86
CA ASN A 264 -23.68 -12.18 -12.32
C ASN A 264 -25.04 -12.04 -13.01
N LYS A 265 -25.38 -10.83 -13.47
CA LYS A 265 -26.64 -10.53 -14.14
C LYS A 265 -26.62 -10.88 -15.63
N TYR A 266 -25.60 -10.44 -16.36
CA TYR A 266 -25.56 -10.54 -17.82
C TYR A 266 -24.79 -11.76 -18.34
N TYR A 267 -23.92 -12.36 -17.52
CA TYR A 267 -23.11 -13.53 -17.86
C TYR A 267 -23.09 -14.55 -16.70
N PRO A 268 -24.26 -15.06 -16.27
CA PRO A 268 -24.38 -15.91 -15.08
C PRO A 268 -23.56 -17.20 -15.17
N GLU A 269 -23.23 -17.68 -16.37
CA GLU A 269 -22.34 -18.84 -16.55
C GLU A 269 -20.92 -18.63 -16.01
N TYR A 270 -20.48 -17.37 -15.80
CA TYR A 270 -19.16 -17.04 -15.26
C TYR A 270 -19.20 -16.65 -13.78
N LYS A 271 -20.37 -16.76 -13.12
CA LYS A 271 -20.55 -16.42 -11.70
C LYS A 271 -19.55 -17.11 -10.77
N GLU A 272 -19.21 -18.37 -11.03
CA GLU A 272 -18.24 -19.12 -10.20
C GLU A 272 -16.81 -18.58 -10.28
N ILE A 273 -16.46 -17.94 -11.40
CA ILE A 273 -15.10 -17.46 -11.69
C ILE A 273 -14.98 -15.94 -11.66
N VAL A 274 -16.07 -15.21 -11.40
CA VAL A 274 -16.11 -13.74 -11.46
C VAL A 274 -15.03 -13.08 -10.58
N SER A 275 -14.72 -13.68 -9.43
CA SER A 275 -13.70 -13.17 -8.51
C SER A 275 -12.27 -13.25 -9.04
N VAL A 276 -12.01 -14.00 -10.12
CA VAL A 276 -10.67 -14.24 -10.68
C VAL A 276 -10.57 -13.92 -12.18
N LEU A 277 -11.56 -13.23 -12.73
CA LEU A 277 -11.53 -12.72 -14.09
C LEU A 277 -10.62 -11.49 -14.21
N LYS A 278 -9.83 -11.42 -15.27
CA LYS A 278 -9.07 -10.23 -15.64
C LYS A 278 -9.88 -9.28 -16.52
N PRO A 279 -9.53 -7.98 -16.57
CA PRO A 279 -10.20 -7.03 -17.46
C PRO A 279 -10.22 -7.47 -18.92
N GLU A 280 -9.12 -7.99 -19.46
CA GLU A 280 -9.06 -8.39 -20.88
C GLU A 280 -10.01 -9.55 -21.18
N GLU A 281 -10.14 -10.49 -20.26
CA GLU A 281 -11.03 -11.66 -20.39
C GLU A 281 -12.49 -11.22 -20.37
N VAL A 282 -12.84 -10.29 -19.47
CA VAL A 282 -14.17 -9.69 -19.41
C VAL A 282 -14.47 -8.91 -20.70
N PHE A 283 -13.51 -8.12 -21.18
CA PHE A 283 -13.69 -7.26 -22.35
C PHE A 283 -13.80 -8.02 -23.67
N LEU A 284 -13.37 -9.29 -23.71
CA LEU A 284 -13.57 -10.20 -24.84
C LEU A 284 -15.02 -10.71 -24.95
N LEU A 285 -15.80 -10.69 -23.85
CA LEU A 285 -17.20 -11.12 -23.83
C LEU A 285 -18.12 -10.29 -24.73
N ASP A 286 -17.67 -9.11 -25.13
CA ASP A 286 -18.29 -8.24 -26.12
C ASP A 286 -18.30 -8.87 -27.53
N LYS A 287 -17.34 -9.76 -27.79
CA LYS A 287 -17.08 -10.33 -29.12
C LYS A 287 -17.38 -11.82 -29.19
N ARG A 288 -17.07 -12.56 -28.12
CA ARG A 288 -17.27 -14.02 -28.05
C ARG A 288 -17.33 -14.51 -26.61
N LYS A 289 -17.91 -15.69 -26.42
CA LYS A 289 -17.79 -16.44 -25.16
C LYS A 289 -16.36 -16.95 -24.95
N LEU A 290 -16.00 -17.14 -23.68
CA LEU A 290 -14.79 -17.87 -23.30
C LEU A 290 -14.95 -19.35 -23.68
N ASN A 291 -13.90 -19.95 -24.23
CA ASN A 291 -13.89 -21.38 -24.53
C ASN A 291 -13.52 -22.21 -23.28
N ASN A 292 -13.74 -23.53 -23.34
CA ASN A 292 -13.52 -24.42 -22.20
C ASN A 292 -12.08 -24.38 -21.67
N LYS A 293 -11.08 -24.24 -22.55
CA LYS A 293 -9.67 -24.17 -22.15
C LYS A 293 -9.38 -22.89 -21.37
N GLU A 294 -9.92 -21.76 -21.79
CA GLU A 294 -9.83 -20.48 -21.07
C GLU A 294 -10.49 -20.57 -19.70
N ILE A 295 -11.69 -21.14 -19.63
CA ILE A 295 -12.44 -21.30 -18.37
C ILE A 295 -11.67 -22.19 -17.39
N ILE A 296 -11.10 -23.31 -17.86
CA ILE A 296 -10.27 -24.20 -17.03
C ILE A 296 -9.06 -23.46 -16.47
N GLU A 297 -8.38 -22.67 -17.29
CA GLU A 297 -7.20 -21.91 -16.85
C GLU A 297 -7.57 -20.79 -15.85
N ILE A 298 -8.69 -20.11 -16.06
CA ILE A 298 -9.20 -19.10 -15.12
C ILE A 298 -9.59 -19.76 -13.78
N LYS A 299 -10.24 -20.94 -13.81
CA LYS A 299 -10.65 -21.67 -12.60
C LYS A 299 -9.47 -22.01 -11.69
N LYS A 300 -8.29 -22.33 -12.24
CA LYS A 300 -7.07 -22.59 -11.44
C LYS A 300 -6.67 -21.43 -10.54
N ARG A 301 -7.04 -20.18 -10.87
CA ARG A 301 -6.76 -19.00 -10.04
C ARG A 301 -7.55 -19.00 -8.74
N LEU A 302 -8.64 -19.77 -8.64
CA LEU A 302 -9.36 -19.97 -7.39
C LEU A 302 -8.50 -20.71 -6.35
N ASP A 303 -7.55 -21.52 -6.82
CA ASP A 303 -6.54 -22.18 -5.97
C ASP A 303 -5.39 -21.24 -5.58
N GLY A 304 -5.48 -19.96 -5.95
CA GLY A 304 -4.56 -18.91 -5.54
C GLY A 304 -3.73 -18.35 -6.70
N TYR A 305 -3.39 -17.06 -6.58
CA TYR A 305 -2.54 -16.36 -7.51
C TYR A 305 -1.74 -15.26 -6.81
N THR A 306 -0.74 -14.74 -7.53
CA THR A 306 -0.02 -13.52 -7.17
C THR A 306 -0.05 -12.56 -8.35
N LEU A 307 -0.39 -11.30 -8.13
CA LEU A 307 -0.25 -10.23 -9.12
C LEU A 307 0.92 -9.35 -8.67
N ILE A 308 2.05 -9.42 -9.40
CA ILE A 308 3.24 -8.60 -9.14
C ILE A 308 3.33 -7.57 -10.25
N ASN A 309 3.09 -6.29 -9.93
CA ASN A 309 3.21 -5.18 -10.89
C ASN A 309 2.44 -5.43 -12.21
N GLY A 310 1.25 -6.03 -12.12
CA GLY A 310 0.37 -6.34 -13.26
C GLY A 310 0.63 -7.68 -13.94
N LYS A 311 1.72 -8.37 -13.59
CA LYS A 311 2.01 -9.72 -14.04
C LYS A 311 1.36 -10.73 -13.10
N LEU A 312 0.43 -11.51 -13.66
CA LEU A 312 -0.25 -12.58 -12.94
C LEU A 312 0.59 -13.86 -12.95
N CYS A 313 0.89 -14.35 -11.76
CA CYS A 313 1.59 -15.59 -11.48
C CYS A 313 0.71 -16.52 -10.63
N LYS A 314 1.10 -17.79 -10.52
CA LYS A 314 0.45 -18.73 -9.62
C LYS A 314 0.91 -18.51 -8.19
N TYR A 315 0.07 -18.83 -7.21
CA TYR A 315 0.48 -18.71 -5.80
C TYR A 315 1.59 -19.70 -5.43
N GLU A 316 1.61 -20.88 -6.06
CA GLU A 316 2.62 -21.92 -5.81
C GLU A 316 4.06 -21.47 -6.10
N THR A 317 4.23 -20.51 -7.01
CA THR A 317 5.54 -19.95 -7.40
C THR A 317 5.86 -18.64 -6.68
N LEU A 318 5.12 -18.28 -5.64
CA LEU A 318 5.26 -16.98 -4.96
C LEU A 318 6.71 -16.70 -4.52
N ASP A 319 7.36 -17.63 -3.83
CA ASP A 319 8.72 -17.42 -3.32
C ASP A 319 9.72 -17.21 -4.48
N ASP A 320 9.66 -18.05 -5.52
CA ASP A 320 10.50 -17.93 -6.73
C ASP A 320 10.23 -16.62 -7.50
N ASP A 321 8.97 -16.20 -7.58
CA ASP A 321 8.59 -14.98 -8.31
C ASP A 321 8.98 -13.72 -7.54
N LEU A 322 8.89 -13.74 -6.21
CA LEU A 322 9.42 -12.69 -5.36
C LEU A 322 10.95 -12.62 -5.46
N GLU A 323 11.64 -13.75 -5.47
CA GLU A 323 13.11 -13.80 -5.63
C GLU A 323 13.55 -13.21 -6.98
N LYS A 324 12.84 -13.53 -8.08
CA LYS A 324 13.11 -12.94 -9.41
C LYS A 324 12.98 -11.42 -9.41
N GLU A 325 12.03 -10.89 -8.64
CA GLU A 325 11.83 -9.44 -8.48
C GLU A 325 12.67 -8.85 -7.33
N ARG A 326 13.48 -9.67 -6.64
CA ARG A 326 14.31 -9.31 -5.47
C ARG A 326 13.49 -8.72 -4.32
N LEU A 327 12.35 -9.33 -4.05
CA LEU A 327 11.41 -8.98 -3.00
C LEU A 327 11.38 -10.08 -1.94
N CYS A 328 11.19 -9.71 -0.68
CA CYS A 328 10.90 -10.68 0.37
C CYS A 328 9.78 -10.18 1.26
N ILE A 329 8.79 -11.05 1.53
CA ILE A 329 7.72 -10.73 2.47
C ILE A 329 8.30 -10.74 3.88
N LYS A 330 8.18 -9.61 4.58
CA LYS A 330 8.53 -9.53 5.99
C LYS A 330 7.61 -10.44 6.80
N LYS A 331 8.18 -11.54 7.30
CA LYS A 331 7.48 -12.48 8.18
C LYS A 331 7.44 -11.92 9.60
N VAL A 332 6.24 -11.78 10.17
CA VAL A 332 6.09 -11.52 11.60
C VAL A 332 6.28 -12.82 12.35
N ASN A 333 7.25 -12.88 13.27
CA ASN A 333 7.42 -14.06 14.11
C ASN A 333 6.32 -14.08 15.19
N VAL A 334 5.29 -14.89 14.96
CA VAL A 334 4.14 -15.02 15.86
C VAL A 334 4.25 -16.20 16.84
N LYS A 335 5.26 -17.07 16.70
CA LYS A 335 5.39 -18.26 17.56
C LYS A 335 5.59 -17.87 19.03
N GLY A 336 4.75 -18.41 19.91
CA GLY A 336 4.82 -18.19 21.37
C GLY A 336 4.25 -16.85 21.85
N THR A 337 3.62 -16.07 20.97
CA THR A 337 3.06 -14.76 21.32
C THR A 337 1.79 -14.93 22.17
N LYS A 338 1.88 -14.59 23.46
CA LYS A 338 0.73 -14.55 24.38
C LYS A 338 0.09 -13.16 24.53
N SER A 339 0.74 -12.13 24.00
CA SER A 339 0.31 -10.74 24.13
C SER A 339 0.40 -10.04 22.78
N ILE A 340 -0.65 -9.33 22.41
CA ILE A 340 -0.78 -8.61 21.15
C ILE A 340 -1.04 -7.14 21.48
N LYS A 341 -0.36 -6.23 20.77
CA LYS A 341 -0.55 -4.79 20.91
C LYS A 341 -1.25 -4.21 19.70
N GLY A 342 -2.03 -3.17 19.93
CA GLY A 342 -2.62 -2.35 18.87
C GLY A 342 -2.85 -0.92 19.33
N GLN A 343 -3.40 -0.11 18.45
CA GLN A 343 -3.78 1.26 18.74
C GLN A 343 -5.14 1.29 19.47
N ILE A 344 -5.23 2.15 20.48
CA ILE A 344 -6.46 2.34 21.26
C ILE A 344 -7.44 3.17 20.44
N ALA A 345 -8.61 2.60 20.15
CA ALA A 345 -9.71 3.29 19.46
C ALA A 345 -10.82 3.71 20.43
N CYS A 346 -11.18 2.83 21.37
CA CYS A 346 -12.12 3.13 22.44
C CYS A 346 -11.66 2.43 23.72
N LYS A 347 -11.61 3.18 24.82
CA LYS A 347 -11.09 2.72 26.13
C LYS A 347 -12.01 1.71 26.80
N GLY A 348 -11.48 1.03 27.82
CA GLY A 348 -12.19 0.05 28.63
C GLY A 348 -11.52 -1.33 28.63
N LYS A 349 -11.99 -2.20 29.53
CA LYS A 349 -11.42 -3.53 29.72
C LYS A 349 -12.49 -4.61 29.76
N VAL A 350 -12.20 -5.75 29.16
CA VAL A 350 -13.11 -6.89 29.18
C VAL A 350 -12.37 -8.21 29.09
N LYS A 351 -12.96 -9.26 29.66
CA LYS A 351 -12.57 -10.65 29.43
C LYS A 351 -13.66 -11.35 28.65
N GLY A 352 -13.28 -12.18 27.69
CA GLY A 352 -14.26 -12.88 26.88
C GLY A 352 -13.65 -13.89 25.95
N LYS A 353 -14.52 -14.67 25.33
CA LYS A 353 -14.16 -15.62 24.28
C LYS A 353 -14.01 -14.91 22.95
N ILE A 354 -12.96 -15.24 22.21
CA ILE A 354 -12.76 -14.77 20.85
C ILE A 354 -13.77 -15.42 19.90
N ARG A 355 -14.35 -14.58 19.06
CA ARG A 355 -15.00 -14.97 17.82
C ARG A 355 -14.31 -14.29 16.65
N LEU A 356 -13.61 -15.10 15.86
CA LEU A 356 -12.96 -14.71 14.63
C LEU A 356 -13.99 -14.69 13.49
N ILE A 357 -14.20 -13.52 12.91
CA ILE A 357 -15.06 -13.31 11.74
C ILE A 357 -14.16 -12.83 10.60
N LEU A 358 -13.82 -13.74 9.70
CA LEU A 358 -12.94 -13.43 8.58
C LEU A 358 -13.73 -13.02 7.34
N ASN A 359 -14.96 -13.47 7.16
CA ASN A 359 -15.78 -13.12 5.99
C ASN A 359 -17.20 -12.72 6.40
N LYS A 360 -17.91 -12.07 5.46
CA LYS A 360 -19.26 -11.53 5.71
C LYS A 360 -20.27 -12.62 6.11
N ASN A 361 -20.10 -13.84 5.59
CA ASN A 361 -20.98 -14.97 5.89
C ASN A 361 -20.89 -15.43 7.35
N GLN A 362 -19.76 -15.17 8.01
CA GLN A 362 -19.53 -15.51 9.41
C GLN A 362 -20.09 -14.47 10.39
N ILE A 363 -20.53 -13.29 9.92
CA ILE A 363 -21.02 -12.20 10.81
C ILE A 363 -22.10 -12.69 11.77
N LYS A 364 -22.98 -13.58 11.30
CA LYS A 364 -24.10 -14.13 12.08
C LYS A 364 -23.66 -15.10 13.20
N THR A 365 -22.43 -15.61 13.15
CA THR A 365 -21.92 -16.61 14.10
C THR A 365 -21.58 -16.02 15.47
N LEU A 366 -21.40 -14.70 15.56
CA LEU A 366 -21.04 -14.01 16.79
C LEU A 366 -22.16 -14.08 17.83
N GLN A 367 -21.81 -14.62 19.00
CA GLN A 367 -22.69 -14.68 20.15
C GLN A 367 -22.55 -13.41 21.01
N LYS A 368 -23.63 -13.07 21.72
CA LYS A 368 -23.65 -11.91 22.60
C LYS A 368 -22.59 -12.06 23.70
N GLY A 369 -21.78 -11.02 23.89
CA GLY A 369 -20.72 -11.00 24.90
C GLY A 369 -19.37 -11.59 24.46
N GLU A 370 -19.29 -12.22 23.28
CA GLU A 370 -18.01 -12.59 22.67
C GLU A 370 -17.23 -11.35 22.20
N ILE A 371 -15.92 -11.51 22.04
CA ILE A 371 -15.03 -10.48 21.51
C ILE A 371 -14.91 -10.70 20.00
N LEU A 372 -15.26 -9.67 19.22
CA LEU A 372 -15.14 -9.69 17.77
C LEU A 372 -13.67 -9.51 17.38
N VAL A 373 -13.10 -10.47 16.67
CA VAL A 373 -11.79 -10.33 16.02
C VAL A 373 -11.98 -10.44 14.51
N THR A 374 -11.47 -9.46 13.77
CA THR A 374 -11.53 -9.45 12.30
C THR A 374 -10.35 -8.69 11.70
N SER A 375 -10.17 -8.73 10.38
CA SER A 375 -9.14 -7.94 9.70
C SER A 375 -9.51 -6.44 9.68
N MET A 376 -10.75 -6.13 9.28
CA MET A 376 -11.38 -4.81 9.34
C MET A 376 -12.90 -4.99 9.39
N THR A 377 -13.62 -4.00 9.92
CA THR A 377 -15.09 -3.93 9.84
C THR A 377 -15.57 -3.10 8.65
N SER A 378 -16.72 -3.46 8.09
CA SER A 378 -17.53 -2.65 7.17
C SER A 378 -18.93 -2.38 7.78
N PRO A 379 -19.82 -1.59 7.15
CA PRO A 379 -21.19 -1.39 7.65
C PRO A 379 -21.97 -2.69 7.92
N ASP A 380 -21.68 -3.76 7.17
CA ASP A 380 -22.26 -5.10 7.37
C ASP A 380 -22.02 -5.65 8.79
N TYR A 381 -20.93 -5.23 9.45
CA TYR A 381 -20.51 -5.71 10.76
C TYR A 381 -21.27 -5.04 11.91
N ILE A 382 -22.05 -3.98 11.68
CA ILE A 382 -22.73 -3.22 12.75
C ILE A 382 -23.53 -4.13 13.69
N THR A 383 -24.23 -5.13 13.14
CA THR A 383 -25.02 -6.08 13.94
C THR A 383 -24.13 -6.93 14.86
N ALA A 384 -22.96 -7.37 14.38
CA ALA A 384 -21.99 -8.11 15.20
C ALA A 384 -21.32 -7.18 16.23
N MET A 385 -20.92 -5.97 15.83
CA MET A 385 -20.31 -4.99 16.73
C MET A 385 -21.21 -4.64 17.91
N LYS A 386 -22.54 -4.53 17.69
CA LYS A 386 -23.53 -4.33 18.77
C LYS A 386 -23.57 -5.47 19.78
N LYS A 387 -23.42 -6.72 19.32
CA LYS A 387 -23.42 -7.92 20.17
C LYS A 387 -22.09 -8.11 20.92
N ALA A 388 -20.99 -7.63 20.35
CA ALA A 388 -19.66 -7.83 20.88
C ALA A 388 -19.45 -7.14 22.23
N SER A 389 -18.59 -7.72 23.06
CA SER A 389 -18.12 -7.12 24.31
C SER A 389 -16.88 -6.25 24.12
N ALA A 390 -16.03 -6.57 23.13
CA ALA A 390 -14.97 -5.73 22.60
C ALA A 390 -14.72 -6.03 21.11
N ILE A 391 -14.00 -5.14 20.44
CA ILE A 391 -13.68 -5.21 19.01
C ILE A 391 -12.16 -5.14 18.82
N ILE A 392 -11.60 -6.13 18.14
CA ILE A 392 -10.18 -6.19 17.77
C ILE A 392 -10.08 -6.24 16.25
N THR A 393 -9.29 -5.35 15.66
CA THR A 393 -9.00 -5.39 14.22
C THR A 393 -7.50 -5.36 13.92
N ASP A 394 -7.09 -6.15 12.93
CA ASP A 394 -5.70 -6.11 12.44
C ASP A 394 -5.36 -4.80 11.77
N GLU A 395 -6.34 -4.17 11.17
CA GLU A 395 -6.16 -2.98 10.35
C GLU A 395 -7.06 -1.84 10.82
N GLY A 396 -6.75 -0.63 10.35
CA GLY A 396 -7.49 0.59 10.65
C GLY A 396 -6.73 1.56 11.55
N GLY A 397 -6.99 2.85 11.35
CA GLY A 397 -6.53 3.93 12.22
C GLY A 397 -7.69 4.56 13.00
N LEU A 398 -7.43 5.65 13.74
CA LEU A 398 -8.41 6.31 14.62
C LEU A 398 -9.68 6.80 13.89
N THR A 399 -9.61 6.99 12.58
CA THR A 399 -10.73 7.39 11.73
C THR A 399 -11.35 6.23 10.94
N SER A 400 -10.99 4.99 11.25
CA SER A 400 -11.56 3.79 10.60
C SER A 400 -13.00 3.54 11.06
N HIS A 401 -13.76 2.81 10.25
CA HIS A 401 -15.12 2.38 10.59
C HIS A 401 -15.18 1.69 11.97
N ALA A 402 -14.23 0.79 12.25
CA ALA A 402 -14.15 0.10 13.54
C ALA A 402 -14.04 1.09 14.71
N ALA A 403 -13.15 2.08 14.58
CA ALA A 403 -12.89 3.08 15.61
C ALA A 403 -14.05 4.06 15.82
N ILE A 404 -14.74 4.45 14.75
CA ILE A 404 -15.89 5.34 14.82
C ILE A 404 -17.06 4.62 15.51
N VAL A 405 -17.47 3.47 14.95
CA VAL A 405 -18.64 2.73 15.44
C VAL A 405 -18.41 2.16 16.85
N ALA A 406 -17.18 1.76 17.20
CA ALA A 406 -16.89 1.31 18.57
C ALA A 406 -17.10 2.41 19.62
N ARG A 407 -16.73 3.66 19.30
CA ARG A 407 -16.95 4.81 20.20
C ARG A 407 -18.44 5.14 20.32
N GLU A 408 -19.18 5.09 19.23
CA GLU A 408 -20.64 5.29 19.23
C GLU A 408 -21.37 4.22 20.05
N LEU A 409 -20.91 2.97 19.99
CA LEU A 409 -21.47 1.85 20.76
C LEU A 409 -20.89 1.76 22.18
N ASN A 410 -19.92 2.61 22.51
CA ASN A 410 -19.21 2.63 23.78
C ASN A 410 -18.61 1.25 24.16
N LYS A 411 -17.91 0.63 23.20
CA LYS A 411 -17.30 -0.70 23.32
C LYS A 411 -15.78 -0.60 23.29
N PRO A 412 -15.05 -1.28 24.20
CA PRO A 412 -13.58 -1.35 24.14
C PRO A 412 -13.11 -1.80 22.77
N CYS A 413 -12.15 -1.08 22.20
CA CYS A 413 -11.68 -1.34 20.85
C CYS A 413 -10.19 -1.07 20.68
N ILE A 414 -9.49 -2.09 20.17
CA ILE A 414 -8.09 -2.05 19.79
C ILE A 414 -8.01 -2.35 18.30
N ILE A 415 -7.41 -1.44 17.54
CA ILE A 415 -7.29 -1.53 16.08
C ILE A 415 -5.82 -1.60 15.68
N GLY A 416 -5.53 -1.97 14.44
CA GLY A 416 -4.17 -1.94 13.92
C GLY A 416 -3.24 -2.95 14.61
N THR A 417 -3.78 -4.11 15.06
CA THR A 417 -2.98 -5.18 15.68
C THR A 417 -2.06 -5.90 14.70
N LYS A 418 -2.26 -5.69 13.39
CA LYS A 418 -1.53 -6.24 12.25
C LYS A 418 -1.67 -7.75 12.04
N PHE A 419 -1.70 -8.54 13.10
CA PHE A 419 -1.61 -10.01 13.03
C PHE A 419 -2.41 -10.75 14.11
N ALA A 420 -3.36 -10.09 14.79
CA ALA A 420 -4.24 -10.73 15.76
C ALA A 420 -5.12 -11.83 15.14
N THR A 421 -5.59 -11.67 13.89
CA THR A 421 -6.36 -12.75 13.23
C THR A 421 -5.50 -13.99 12.91
N GLU A 422 -4.18 -13.86 12.93
CA GLU A 422 -3.22 -14.94 12.68
C GLU A 422 -2.82 -15.66 13.98
N ILE A 423 -2.97 -15.00 15.14
CA ILE A 423 -2.65 -15.56 16.46
C ILE A 423 -3.89 -16.11 17.16
N LEU A 424 -4.97 -15.32 17.21
CA LEU A 424 -6.17 -15.62 17.99
C LEU A 424 -7.06 -16.62 17.26
N LYS A 425 -7.61 -17.56 18.02
CA LYS A 425 -8.51 -18.61 17.51
C LYS A 425 -9.90 -18.49 18.13
N ASN A 426 -10.89 -18.99 17.40
CA ASN A 426 -12.25 -19.10 17.90
C ASN A 426 -12.26 -19.88 19.24
N GLY A 427 -12.85 -19.28 20.27
CA GLY A 427 -12.98 -19.87 21.60
C GLY A 427 -11.86 -19.53 22.58
N ASP A 428 -10.76 -18.91 22.14
CA ASP A 428 -9.70 -18.45 23.04
C ASP A 428 -10.28 -17.48 24.09
N ASN A 429 -9.95 -17.69 25.36
CA ASN A 429 -10.25 -16.71 26.40
C ASN A 429 -9.16 -15.65 26.40
N VAL A 430 -9.55 -14.39 26.31
CA VAL A 430 -8.59 -13.27 26.33
C VAL A 430 -9.02 -12.19 27.31
N GLU A 431 -8.05 -11.44 27.79
CA GLU A 431 -8.25 -10.11 28.39
C GLU A 431 -7.91 -9.04 27.35
N VAL A 432 -8.83 -8.12 27.12
CA VAL A 432 -8.64 -6.93 26.29
C VAL A 432 -8.54 -5.73 27.21
N ASP A 433 -7.35 -5.16 27.32
CA ASP A 433 -7.08 -3.90 28.02
C ASP A 433 -6.92 -2.79 26.97
N ALA A 434 -8.04 -2.19 26.56
CA ALA A 434 -8.06 -1.08 25.62
C ALA A 434 -7.66 0.26 26.27
N ASP A 435 -7.37 0.30 27.57
CA ASP A 435 -6.73 1.47 28.19
C ASP A 435 -5.23 1.50 27.91
N LYS A 436 -4.64 0.31 27.68
CA LYS A 436 -3.21 0.13 27.37
C LYS A 436 -2.94 -0.37 25.95
N GLY A 437 -3.98 -0.67 25.18
CA GLY A 437 -3.86 -1.21 23.82
C GLY A 437 -3.27 -2.62 23.81
N ASN A 438 -3.57 -3.44 24.82
CA ASN A 438 -3.01 -4.78 24.98
C ASN A 438 -4.10 -5.87 25.01
N ILE A 439 -3.81 -7.00 24.38
CA ILE A 439 -4.65 -8.20 24.35
C ILE A 439 -3.80 -9.35 24.87
N VAL A 440 -4.28 -10.09 25.87
CA VAL A 440 -3.56 -11.21 26.49
C VAL A 440 -4.41 -12.47 26.40
N ILE A 441 -3.82 -13.57 25.91
CA ILE A 441 -4.45 -14.89 25.92
C ILE A 441 -4.33 -15.49 27.32
N LEU A 442 -5.45 -15.91 27.90
CA LEU A 442 -5.58 -16.38 29.29
C LEU A 442 -5.33 -17.88 29.44
#